data_AF-A0A820GS29-F1
#
_entry.id   AF-A0A820GS29-F1
#
_cell.length_a   1.000
_cell.length_b   1.000
_cell.length_c   1.000
_cell.angle_alpha   90.00
_cell.angle_beta   90.00
_cell.angle_gamma   90.00
#
_symmetry.space_group_name_H-M   'P 1'
#
loop_
_entity.id
_entity.type
_entity.pdbx_description
1 polymer ?
#
loop_
_entity_poly.entity_id
_entity_poly.type
_entity_poly.pdbx_seq_one_letter_code
_entity_poly.pdbx_strand_id
1 'polypeptide(L)'
;FFVRPNWTFELLFLTVGQLHITIIIWSVMTFCTTFLVYYGTYIWANGRKFSGTILKLYDMCWLLIYICYVMGLLTIPCCQVMKYQLPFAATATIIAEQLRQILKIHSFVRENAGKIISPSNKSTDSQLSSEFSHFNQYLYFLYAPTLVFRDVYPRTSTIRWNIVFQMFGQV
;
A
#
# COMPACT_ATOMS: atom_id res chain seq x y z
N PHE A 1 29.70 -42.43 -17.46
CA PHE A 1 28.60 -41.45 -17.52
C PHE A 1 28.99 -40.27 -16.64
N PHE A 2 29.62 -39.24 -17.21
CA PHE A 2 30.09 -38.07 -16.47
C PHE A 2 28.93 -37.08 -16.39
N VAL A 3 28.28 -37.00 -15.23
CA VAL A 3 27.27 -35.97 -14.97
C VAL A 3 27.99 -34.63 -14.89
N ARG A 4 27.85 -33.78 -15.93
CA ARG A 4 28.32 -32.41 -15.87
C ARG A 4 27.44 -31.65 -14.86
N PRO A 5 28.02 -30.83 -13.98
CA PRO A 5 27.21 -29.99 -13.10
C PRO A 5 26.46 -28.95 -13.95
N ASN A 6 25.14 -29.08 -14.06
CA ASN A 6 24.28 -28.12 -14.75
C ASN A 6 24.01 -26.93 -13.83
N TRP A 7 24.96 -26.00 -13.76
CA TRP A 7 24.77 -24.67 -13.17
C TRP A 7 23.99 -23.73 -14.12
N THR A 8 23.01 -24.25 -14.85
CA THR A 8 22.25 -23.45 -15.80
C THR A 8 21.08 -22.80 -15.07
N PHE A 9 21.22 -21.49 -14.78
CA PHE A 9 20.17 -20.63 -14.23
C PHE A 9 18.99 -20.39 -15.21
N GLU A 10 18.85 -21.23 -16.23
CA GLU A 10 17.84 -21.11 -17.29
C GLU A 10 16.42 -21.20 -16.74
N LEU A 11 16.17 -22.09 -15.77
CA LEU A 11 14.88 -22.16 -15.08
C LEU A 11 14.56 -20.86 -14.30
N LEU A 12 15.59 -20.23 -13.75
CA LEU A 12 15.45 -18.98 -13.01
C LEU A 12 15.12 -17.83 -13.98
N PHE A 13 15.81 -17.74 -15.10
CA PHE A 13 15.48 -16.77 -16.15
C PHE A 13 14.13 -17.01 -16.81
N LEU A 14 13.71 -18.28 -16.95
CA LEU A 14 12.40 -18.64 -17.49
C LEU A 14 11.26 -18.28 -16.53
N THR A 15 11.45 -18.47 -15.23
CA THR A 15 10.41 -18.22 -14.20
C THR A 15 10.35 -16.76 -13.74
N VAL A 16 11.49 -16.09 -13.71
CA VAL A 16 11.66 -14.68 -13.27
C VAL A 16 11.75 -13.74 -14.48
N GLY A 17 11.59 -14.24 -15.70
CA GLY A 17 11.63 -13.46 -16.92
C GLY A 17 10.78 -12.18 -16.85
N GLN A 18 11.24 -11.14 -17.55
CA GLN A 18 10.55 -9.84 -17.63
C GLN A 18 10.41 -9.08 -16.28
N LEU A 19 11.41 -9.22 -15.40
CA LEU A 19 11.51 -8.42 -14.15
C LEU A 19 11.34 -6.93 -14.37
N HIS A 20 11.90 -6.39 -15.46
CA HIS A 20 11.80 -4.96 -15.78
C HIS A 20 10.34 -4.51 -15.90
N ILE A 21 9.48 -5.28 -16.58
CA ILE A 21 8.04 -5.00 -16.70
C ILE A 21 7.37 -5.10 -15.34
N THR A 22 7.70 -6.14 -14.57
CA THR A 22 7.16 -6.37 -13.22
C THR A 22 7.45 -5.20 -12.28
N ILE A 23 8.70 -4.73 -12.26
CA ILE A 23 9.14 -3.59 -11.44
C ILE A 23 8.44 -2.30 -11.88
N ILE A 24 8.26 -2.08 -13.18
CA ILE A 24 7.55 -0.91 -13.71
C ILE A 24 6.08 -0.94 -13.27
N ILE A 25 5.38 -2.06 -13.47
CA ILE A 25 3.97 -2.22 -13.05
C ILE A 25 3.83 -1.98 -11.55
N TRP A 26 4.69 -2.62 -10.76
CA TRP A 26 4.68 -2.48 -9.31
C TRP A 26 4.96 -1.04 -8.86
N SER A 27 5.97 -0.40 -9.43
CA SER A 27 6.35 0.98 -9.09
C SER A 27 5.22 1.96 -9.40
N VAL A 28 4.62 1.87 -10.60
CA VAL A 28 3.50 2.71 -11.01
C VAL A 28 2.29 2.49 -10.10
N MET A 29 1.93 1.24 -9.82
CA MET A 29 0.82 0.92 -8.92
C MET A 29 1.06 1.46 -7.50
N THR A 30 2.27 1.26 -6.96
CA THR A 30 2.66 1.72 -5.60
C THR A 30 2.63 3.24 -5.51
N PHE A 31 3.19 3.94 -6.51
CA PHE A 31 3.23 5.39 -6.56
C PHE A 31 1.81 5.95 -6.64
N CYS A 32 1.02 5.49 -7.60
CA CYS A 32 -0.37 5.89 -7.80
C CYS A 32 -1.18 5.71 -6.51
N THR A 33 -1.02 4.56 -5.85
CA THR A 33 -1.66 4.24 -4.57
C THR A 33 -1.26 5.18 -3.44
N THR A 34 0.03 5.48 -3.35
CA THR A 34 0.54 6.33 -2.28
C THR A 34 -0.09 7.72 -2.36
N PHE A 35 -0.14 8.31 -3.54
CA PHE A 35 -0.68 9.66 -3.72
C PHE A 35 -2.21 9.71 -3.68
N LEU A 36 -2.89 8.83 -4.42
CA LEU A 36 -4.36 8.87 -4.50
C LEU A 36 -5.03 8.63 -3.16
N VAL A 37 -4.56 7.64 -2.38
CA VAL A 37 -5.19 7.28 -1.11
C VAL A 37 -4.92 8.36 -0.06
N TYR A 38 -3.67 8.85 0.03
CA TYR A 38 -3.33 9.90 0.97
C TYR A 38 -4.07 11.21 0.68
N TYR A 39 -4.01 11.70 -0.56
CA TYR A 39 -4.70 12.94 -0.91
C TYR A 39 -6.23 12.77 -0.89
N GLY A 40 -6.75 11.61 -1.29
CA GLY A 40 -8.18 11.33 -1.26
C GLY A 40 -8.76 11.33 0.16
N THR A 41 -8.05 10.73 1.12
CA THR A 41 -8.44 10.78 2.54
C THR A 41 -8.23 12.16 3.16
N TYR A 42 -7.17 12.88 2.78
CA TYR A 42 -6.89 14.24 3.24
C TYR A 42 -7.96 15.25 2.78
N ILE A 43 -8.34 15.21 1.50
CA ILE A 43 -9.40 16.06 0.95
C ILE A 43 -10.73 15.75 1.64
N TRP A 44 -11.03 14.46 1.83
CA TRP A 44 -12.21 14.03 2.56
C TRP A 44 -12.25 14.57 3.98
N ALA A 45 -11.16 14.43 4.75
CA ALA A 45 -11.05 14.96 6.10
C ALA A 45 -11.32 16.48 6.16
N ASN A 46 -10.70 17.26 5.27
CA ASN A 46 -10.85 18.71 5.24
C ASN A 46 -12.19 19.20 4.67
N GLY A 47 -12.84 18.38 3.85
CA GLY A 47 -14.11 18.69 3.18
C GLY A 47 -15.33 18.60 4.10
N ARG A 48 -15.20 18.05 5.32
CA ARG A 48 -16.33 17.84 6.25
C ARG A 48 -16.71 19.08 7.06
N LYS A 49 -16.77 20.23 6.39
CA LYS A 49 -17.32 21.48 6.94
C LYS A 49 -18.83 21.60 6.73
N PHE A 50 -19.41 20.68 5.95
CA PHE A 50 -20.84 20.63 5.67
C PHE A 50 -21.62 20.02 6.85
N SER A 51 -22.85 20.48 7.04
CA SER A 51 -23.78 19.96 8.07
C SER A 51 -24.99 19.26 7.45
N GLY A 52 -25.60 18.34 8.19
CA GLY A 52 -26.85 17.67 7.82
C GLY A 52 -26.72 16.61 6.72
N THR A 53 -27.71 16.56 5.82
CA THR A 53 -27.84 15.55 4.75
C THR A 53 -26.74 15.65 3.70
N ILE A 54 -26.17 16.85 3.48
CA ILE A 54 -25.09 17.10 2.51
C ILE A 54 -23.80 16.39 2.95
N LEU A 55 -23.52 16.36 4.26
CA LEU A 55 -22.37 15.63 4.81
C LEU A 55 -22.50 14.12 4.57
N LYS A 56 -23.70 13.56 4.79
CA LYS A 56 -23.96 12.12 4.52
C LYS A 56 -23.79 11.78 3.04
N LEU A 57 -24.24 12.65 2.13
CA LEU A 57 -24.05 12.45 0.70
C LEU A 57 -22.56 12.54 0.32
N TYR A 58 -21.83 13.50 0.89
CA TYR A 58 -20.40 13.65 0.67
C TYR A 58 -19.61 12.40 1.13
N ASP A 59 -19.91 11.88 2.32
CA ASP A 59 -19.30 10.66 2.84
C ASP A 59 -19.65 9.42 1.98
N MET A 60 -20.90 9.31 1.49
CA MET A 60 -21.30 8.23 0.57
C MET A 60 -20.59 8.33 -0.78
N CYS A 61 -20.48 9.53 -1.35
CA CYS A 61 -19.74 9.75 -2.59
C CYS A 61 -18.27 9.37 -2.44
N TRP A 62 -17.65 9.77 -1.32
CA TRP A 62 -16.26 9.40 -1.02
C TRP A 62 -16.09 7.89 -0.88
N LEU A 63 -17.00 7.22 -0.16
CA LEU A 63 -16.98 5.77 0.00
C LEU A 63 -17.13 5.06 -1.35
N LEU A 64 -18.03 5.54 -2.22
CA LEU A 64 -18.20 5.00 -3.56
C LEU A 64 -16.92 5.13 -4.40
N ILE A 65 -16.29 6.32 -4.40
CA ILE A 65 -15.01 6.56 -5.08
C ILE A 65 -13.93 5.62 -4.55
N TYR A 66 -13.87 5.43 -3.23
CA TYR A 66 -12.94 4.51 -2.59
C TYR A 66 -13.15 3.06 -3.03
N ILE A 67 -14.41 2.58 -3.06
CA ILE A 67 -14.72 1.22 -3.55
C ILE A 67 -14.33 1.06 -5.01
N CYS A 68 -14.71 2.01 -5.87
CA CYS A 68 -14.33 2.02 -7.28
C CYS A 68 -12.80 1.97 -7.46
N TYR A 69 -12.07 2.69 -6.61
CA TYR A 69 -10.62 2.69 -6.60
C TYR A 69 -10.03 1.32 -6.20
N VAL A 70 -10.54 0.68 -5.14
CA VAL A 70 -10.09 -0.67 -4.75
C VAL A 70 -10.39 -1.70 -5.83
N MET A 71 -11.56 -1.62 -6.48
CA MET A 71 -11.89 -2.47 -7.63
C MET A 71 -10.97 -2.22 -8.83
N GLY A 72 -10.60 -0.96 -9.09
CA GLY A 72 -9.60 -0.61 -10.09
C GLY A 72 -8.23 -1.20 -9.77
N LEU A 73 -7.78 -1.10 -8.51
CA LEU A 73 -6.55 -1.73 -8.05
C LEU A 73 -6.57 -3.24 -8.18
N LEU A 74 -7.74 -3.90 -8.06
CA LEU A 74 -7.87 -5.35 -8.24
C LEU A 74 -7.81 -5.76 -9.71
N THR A 75 -8.48 -5.00 -10.58
CA THR A 75 -8.65 -5.34 -12.00
C THR A 75 -7.46 -4.92 -12.87
N ILE A 76 -6.89 -3.72 -12.67
CA ILE A 76 -5.85 -3.16 -13.54
C ILE A 76 -4.58 -4.05 -13.57
N PRO A 77 -3.95 -4.41 -12.43
CA PRO A 77 -2.75 -5.24 -12.44
C PRO A 77 -3.02 -6.65 -12.99
N CYS A 78 -4.20 -7.21 -12.70
CA CYS A 78 -4.62 -8.50 -13.23
C CYS A 78 -4.71 -8.48 -14.77
N CYS A 79 -5.31 -7.44 -15.34
CA CYS A 79 -5.35 -7.24 -16.79
C CYS A 79 -3.94 -7.06 -17.39
N GLN A 80 -3.04 -6.33 -16.72
CA GLN A 80 -1.65 -6.17 -17.19
C GLN A 80 -0.90 -7.51 -17.19
N VAL A 81 -1.07 -8.32 -16.15
CA VAL A 81 -0.48 -9.66 -16.06
C VAL A 81 -0.93 -10.55 -17.22
N MET A 82 -2.24 -10.55 -17.54
CA MET A 82 -2.77 -11.32 -18.68
C MET A 82 -2.25 -10.81 -20.02
N LYS A 83 -2.14 -9.49 -20.19
CA LYS A 83 -1.69 -8.87 -21.44
C LYS A 83 -0.22 -9.15 -21.75
N TYR A 84 0.64 -9.07 -20.75
CA TYR A 84 2.09 -9.29 -20.92
C TYR A 84 2.51 -10.76 -20.79
N GLN A 85 1.57 -11.67 -20.48
CA GLN A 85 1.84 -13.10 -20.29
C GLN A 85 3.06 -13.35 -19.41
N LEU A 86 3.08 -12.67 -18.25
CA LEU A 86 4.20 -12.74 -17.32
C LEU A 86 4.41 -14.18 -16.83
N PRO A 87 5.66 -14.60 -16.58
CA PRO A 87 5.95 -15.92 -16.06
C PRO A 87 5.45 -16.08 -14.62
N PHE A 88 5.24 -17.33 -14.20
CA PHE A 88 4.55 -17.68 -12.95
C PHE A 88 5.09 -16.97 -11.70
N ALA A 89 6.42 -16.82 -11.55
CA ALA A 89 6.97 -16.17 -10.36
C ALA A 89 6.68 -14.65 -10.34
N ALA A 90 6.74 -14.01 -11.51
CA ALA A 90 6.42 -12.59 -11.65
C ALA A 90 4.94 -12.30 -11.37
N THR A 91 4.03 -13.17 -11.84
CA THR A 91 2.59 -13.02 -11.57
C THR A 91 2.27 -13.19 -10.09
N ALA A 92 2.83 -14.22 -9.45
CA ALA A 92 2.67 -14.43 -8.02
C ALA A 92 3.17 -13.24 -7.20
N THR A 93 4.32 -12.65 -7.59
CA THR A 93 4.88 -11.46 -6.95
C THR A 93 3.94 -10.26 -7.08
N ILE A 94 3.41 -9.99 -8.28
CA ILE A 94 2.48 -8.86 -8.50
C ILE A 94 1.20 -9.05 -7.69
N ILE A 95 0.62 -10.26 -7.68
CA ILE A 95 -0.61 -10.54 -6.93
C ILE A 95 -0.39 -10.41 -5.43
N ALA A 96 0.73 -10.92 -4.90
CA ALA A 96 1.08 -10.78 -3.50
C ALA A 96 1.24 -9.31 -3.10
N GLU A 97 1.93 -8.52 -3.93
CA GLU A 97 2.12 -7.09 -3.72
C GLU A 97 0.80 -6.29 -3.83
N GLN A 98 -0.07 -6.68 -4.76
CA GLN A 98 -1.41 -6.10 -4.94
C GLN A 98 -2.27 -6.32 -3.69
N LEU A 99 -2.32 -7.55 -3.17
CA LEU A 99 -3.04 -7.87 -1.92
C LEU A 99 -2.46 -7.08 -0.74
N ARG A 100 -1.13 -7.03 -0.63
CA ARG A 100 -0.43 -6.27 0.41
C ARG A 100 -0.84 -4.79 0.40
N GLN A 101 -0.93 -4.18 -0.78
CA GLN A 101 -1.34 -2.78 -0.92
C GLN A 101 -2.80 -2.57 -0.53
N ILE A 102 -3.73 -3.40 -1.01
CA ILE A 102 -5.16 -3.29 -0.68
C ILE A 102 -5.38 -3.35 0.84
N LEU A 103 -4.72 -4.30 1.52
CA LEU A 103 -4.83 -4.44 2.97
C LEU A 103 -4.30 -3.21 3.72
N LYS A 104 -3.15 -2.67 3.27
CA LYS A 104 -2.57 -1.46 3.86
C LYS A 104 -3.49 -0.26 3.68
N ILE A 105 -3.99 -0.03 2.46
CA ILE A 105 -4.92 1.06 2.16
C ILE A 105 -6.17 0.96 3.04
N HIS A 106 -6.78 -0.22 3.11
CA HIS A 106 -7.98 -0.44 3.90
C HIS A 106 -7.73 -0.18 5.39
N SER A 107 -6.59 -0.63 5.93
CA SER A 107 -6.24 -0.35 7.32
C SER A 107 -6.03 1.14 7.60
N PHE A 108 -5.39 1.86 6.67
CA PHE A 108 -5.12 3.29 6.79
C PHE A 108 -6.40 4.11 6.72
N VAL A 109 -7.27 3.80 5.76
CA VAL A 109 -8.58 4.43 5.62
C VAL A 109 -9.44 4.19 6.85
N ARG A 110 -9.51 2.94 7.34
CA ARG A 110 -10.35 2.58 8.49
C ARG A 110 -9.92 3.32 9.76
N GLU A 111 -8.62 3.39 10.02
CA GLU A 111 -8.08 4.07 11.20
C GLU A 111 -8.34 5.58 11.14
N ASN A 112 -8.07 6.23 10.01
CA ASN A 112 -8.33 7.66 9.84
C ASN A 112 -9.83 7.97 9.83
N ALA A 113 -10.66 7.13 9.22
CA ALA A 113 -12.11 7.29 9.22
C ALA A 113 -12.68 7.29 10.65
N GLY A 114 -12.17 6.42 11.53
CA GLY A 114 -12.56 6.40 12.94
C GLY A 114 -12.30 7.74 13.64
N LYS A 115 -11.09 8.29 13.48
CA LYS A 115 -10.69 9.59 14.07
C LYS A 115 -11.48 10.75 13.50
N ILE A 116 -11.66 10.74 12.18
CA ILE A 116 -12.37 11.76 11.44
C ILE A 116 -13.84 11.75 11.92
N ILE A 117 -14.57 10.63 11.81
CA ILE A 117 -16.02 10.54 12.11
C ILE A 117 -16.34 10.74 13.60
N SER A 118 -15.50 10.21 14.49
CA SER A 118 -15.70 10.30 15.94
C SER A 118 -14.54 11.07 16.56
N PRO A 119 -14.46 12.40 16.37
CA PRO A 119 -13.45 13.19 17.06
C PRO A 119 -13.72 13.01 18.55
N SER A 120 -12.77 12.39 19.26
CA SER A 120 -12.83 12.35 20.72
C SER A 120 -13.04 13.80 21.21
N ASN A 121 -13.83 14.02 22.26
CA ASN A 121 -14.23 15.32 22.83
C ASN A 121 -13.05 16.20 23.35
N LYS A 122 -11.88 16.19 22.70
CA LYS A 122 -10.79 17.13 22.89
C LYS A 122 -11.11 18.35 22.04
N SER A 123 -11.86 19.26 22.65
CA SER A 123 -12.08 20.63 22.19
C SER A 123 -10.76 21.26 21.72
N THR A 124 -10.62 21.55 20.42
CA THR A 124 -10.12 22.80 19.79
C THR A 124 -9.91 22.56 18.30
N ASP A 125 -10.51 23.40 17.43
CA ASP A 125 -10.41 23.39 15.96
C ASP A 125 -8.97 23.42 15.38
N SER A 126 -7.95 23.66 16.22
CA SER A 126 -6.53 23.63 15.84
C SER A 126 -5.88 22.24 15.93
N GLN A 127 -6.58 21.21 16.44
CA GLN A 127 -6.05 19.84 16.58
C GLN A 127 -6.45 18.87 15.46
N LEU A 128 -7.45 19.18 14.62
CA LEU A 128 -7.81 18.31 13.48
C LEU A 128 -6.66 18.17 12.47
N SER A 129 -5.85 19.21 12.28
CA SER A 129 -4.61 19.16 11.49
C SER A 129 -3.46 18.44 12.21
N SER A 130 -3.56 18.25 13.52
CA SER A 130 -2.62 17.49 14.36
C SER A 130 -3.00 16.01 14.51
N GLU A 131 -4.27 15.63 14.31
CA GLU A 131 -4.75 14.25 14.45
C GLU A 131 -4.70 13.46 13.14
N PHE A 132 -4.75 14.12 11.99
CA PHE A 132 -4.57 13.45 10.71
C PHE A 132 -3.11 13.03 10.53
N SER A 133 -2.90 11.76 10.21
CA SER A 133 -1.56 11.20 10.11
C SER A 133 -0.74 11.89 9.03
N HIS A 134 0.50 12.27 9.37
CA HIS A 134 1.39 12.92 8.41
C HIS A 134 1.77 11.96 7.27
N PHE A 135 2.01 12.52 6.08
CA PHE A 135 2.46 11.75 4.91
C PHE A 135 3.67 10.85 5.21
N ASN A 136 4.63 11.31 6.03
CA ASN A 136 5.80 10.52 6.40
C ASN A 136 5.45 9.25 7.20
N GLN A 137 4.44 9.31 8.08
CA GLN A 137 3.98 8.14 8.83
C GLN A 137 3.27 7.14 7.90
N TYR A 138 2.48 7.65 6.95
CA TYR A 138 1.85 6.81 5.93
C TYR A 138 2.88 6.14 5.01
N LEU A 139 3.89 6.90 4.54
CA LEU A 139 4.99 6.36 3.75
C LEU A 139 5.75 5.29 4.52
N TYR A 140 6.09 5.55 5.79
CA TYR A 140 6.73 4.57 6.66
C TYR A 140 5.89 3.30 6.80
N PHE A 141 4.58 3.45 7.03
CA PHE A 141 3.66 2.33 7.13
C PHE A 141 3.63 1.48 5.84
N LEU A 142 3.72 2.10 4.66
CA LEU A 142 3.69 1.38 3.39
C LEU A 142 4.82 0.34 3.27
N TYR A 143 5.99 0.62 3.86
CA TYR A 143 7.16 -0.26 3.87
C TYR A 143 7.30 -1.08 5.15
N ALA A 144 6.59 -0.73 6.23
CA ALA A 144 6.61 -1.49 7.47
C ALA A 144 6.07 -2.92 7.24
N PRO A 145 6.63 -3.94 7.91
CA PRO A 145 6.19 -5.34 7.83
C PRO A 145 4.91 -5.59 8.66
N THR A 146 3.95 -4.66 8.59
CA THR A 146 2.68 -4.68 9.31
C THR A 146 1.54 -4.31 8.40
N LEU A 147 0.37 -4.91 8.61
CA LEU A 147 -0.86 -4.61 7.87
C LEU A 147 -1.81 -3.66 8.61
N VAL A 148 -1.50 -3.33 9.86
CA VAL A 148 -2.34 -2.46 10.70
C VAL A 148 -1.66 -1.11 10.82
N PHE A 149 -2.31 -0.05 10.32
CA PHE A 149 -1.85 1.33 10.42
C PHE A 149 -1.88 1.84 11.88
N ARG A 150 -0.84 2.58 12.29
CA ARG A 150 -0.71 3.30 13.57
C ARG A 150 0.10 4.58 13.34
N ASP A 151 -0.21 5.65 14.06
CA ASP A 151 0.55 6.90 13.94
C ASP A 151 1.98 6.76 14.47
N VAL A 152 2.13 5.98 15.55
CA VAL A 152 3.41 5.74 16.22
C VAL A 152 3.62 4.25 16.37
N TYR A 153 4.64 3.73 15.71
CA TYR A 153 5.14 2.36 15.92
C TYR A 153 6.27 2.36 16.94
N PRO A 154 6.40 1.30 17.75
CA PRO A 154 7.58 1.12 18.59
C PRO A 154 8.82 0.99 17.71
N ARG A 155 9.87 1.72 18.03
CA ARG A 155 11.13 1.76 17.28
C ARG A 155 12.29 1.32 18.15
N THR A 156 13.25 0.65 17.55
CA THR A 156 14.54 0.38 18.19
C THR A 156 15.39 1.65 18.19
N SER A 157 16.21 1.85 19.21
CA SER A 157 17.09 3.03 19.33
C SER A 157 18.20 3.06 18.27
N THR A 158 18.65 1.89 17.80
CA THR A 158 19.74 1.75 16.83
C THR A 158 19.44 0.70 15.77
N ILE A 159 19.97 0.87 14.56
CA ILE A 159 19.90 -0.10 13.46
C ILE A 159 21.15 -1.01 13.51
N ARG A 160 20.94 -2.31 13.67
CA ARG A 160 22.03 -3.31 13.69
C ARG A 160 22.30 -3.82 12.28
N TRP A 161 23.07 -3.06 11.49
CA TRP A 161 23.37 -3.37 10.08
C TRP A 161 23.94 -4.75 9.85
N ASN A 162 24.79 -5.26 10.75
CA ASN A 162 25.35 -6.61 10.62
C ASN A 162 24.24 -7.68 10.53
N ILE A 163 23.21 -7.56 11.37
CA ILE A 163 22.06 -8.48 11.35
C ILE A 163 21.25 -8.31 10.06
N VAL A 164 21.07 -7.08 9.58
CA VAL A 164 20.35 -6.83 8.32
C VAL A 164 21.06 -7.52 7.15
N PHE A 165 22.38 -7.38 7.05
CA PHE A 165 23.16 -8.05 6.01
C PHE A 165 23.15 -9.57 6.14
N GLN A 166 23.26 -10.10 7.37
CA GLN A 166 23.17 -11.54 7.62
C GLN A 166 21.81 -12.11 7.21
N MET A 167 20.71 -11.45 7.57
CA MET A 167 19.36 -11.86 7.21
C MET A 167 19.12 -11.74 5.71
N PHE A 168 19.62 -10.68 5.07
CA PHE A 168 19.52 -10.52 3.62
C PHE A 168 20.34 -11.56 2.85
N GLY A 169 21.50 -11.98 3.36
CA GLY A 169 22.29 -13.05 2.75
C GLY A 169 21.70 -14.45 2.92
N GLN A 170 20.77 -14.63 3.87
CA GLN A 170 20.09 -15.91 4.11
C GLN A 170 18.87 -16.13 3.19
N VAL A 171 18.20 -15.04 2.78
CA VAL A 171 17.00 -15.05 1.92
C VAL A 171 17.39 -15.15 0.45
#